data_AF-A0A1W1VCY8-F1
#
_entry.id   AF-A0A1W1VCY8-F1
#
_cell.length_a   1.000
_cell.length_b   1.000
_cell.length_c   1.000
_cell.angle_alpha   90.00
_cell.angle_beta   90.00
_cell.angle_gamma   90.00
#
_symmetry.space_group_name_H-M   'P 1'
#
loop_
_entity.id
_entity.type
_entity.pdbx_description
1 polymer ?
#
loop_
_entity_poly.entity_id
_entity_poly.type
_entity_poly.pdbx_seq_one_letter_code
_entity_poly.pdbx_strand_id
1 'polypeptide(L)'
;MSNAARRSSRSRADGLNYTNYTTRRPYFGEIDCVSRHSGLDNDNDNGSTSHDGCIGFRVNGVYYGNKGPNEVDVGASRTFNIGCTAHTSTAVGATANANFYIATGGSSVFPGTAAMWLHDCNL
;
A
#
# COMPACT_ATOMS: atom_id res chain seq x y z
N MET A 1 23.21 -1.53 12.33
CA MET A 1 22.24 -0.90 11.43
C MET A 1 20.91 -0.88 12.17
N SER A 2 20.37 0.27 12.52
CA SER A 2 19.08 0.37 13.21
C SER A 2 17.95 0.26 12.19
N ASN A 3 17.24 -0.86 12.17
CA ASN A 3 15.96 -0.97 11.47
C ASN A 3 14.93 -0.14 12.23
N ALA A 4 14.77 1.13 11.86
CA ALA A 4 13.68 1.94 12.37
C ALA A 4 12.40 1.52 11.64
N ALA A 5 11.55 0.75 12.30
CA ALA A 5 10.17 0.51 11.89
C ALA A 5 9.49 1.85 11.56
N ARG A 6 9.00 2.02 10.33
CA ARG A 6 8.28 3.24 9.95
C ARG A 6 6.86 3.17 10.47
N ARG A 7 6.43 4.23 11.15
CA ARG A 7 5.05 4.39 11.63
C ARG A 7 4.44 5.60 10.95
N SER A 8 3.32 5.40 10.27
CA SER A 8 2.49 6.46 9.71
C SER A 8 1.14 6.46 10.42
N SER A 9 0.63 7.63 10.79
CA SER A 9 -0.72 7.72 11.33
C SER A 9 -1.35 9.08 11.12
N ARG A 10 -2.65 9.11 10.80
CA ARG A 10 -3.40 10.37 10.61
C ARG A 10 -2.78 11.28 9.54
N SER A 11 -2.12 10.68 8.56
CA SER A 11 -1.70 11.39 7.35
C SER A 11 -2.93 11.90 6.61
N ARG A 12 -2.84 13.08 6.00
CA ARG A 12 -3.97 13.63 5.22
C ARG A 12 -4.29 12.82 3.97
N ALA A 13 -3.26 12.22 3.38
CA ALA A 13 -3.34 11.33 2.22
C ALA A 13 -2.87 9.92 2.63
N ASP A 14 -2.28 9.17 1.69
CA ASP A 14 -1.62 7.89 1.94
C ASP A 14 -0.64 7.93 3.13
N GLY A 15 -0.64 6.85 3.92
CA GLY A 15 0.23 6.70 5.06
C GLY A 15 1.68 6.41 4.66
N LEU A 16 1.91 5.35 3.88
CA LEU A 16 3.19 4.99 3.28
C LEU A 16 2.98 4.95 1.76
N ASN A 17 3.73 5.76 1.02
CA ASN A 17 3.52 5.92 -0.42
C ASN A 17 4.85 5.74 -1.17
N TYR A 18 4.85 4.79 -2.11
CA TYR A 18 5.91 4.58 -3.08
C TYR A 18 5.35 4.81 -4.46
N THR A 19 5.72 5.92 -5.07
CA THR A 19 5.30 6.29 -6.43
C THR A 19 6.50 6.56 -7.31
N ASN A 20 6.37 6.18 -8.58
CA ASN A 20 7.37 6.45 -9.59
C ASN A 20 6.97 7.64 -10.47
N TYR A 21 7.80 8.68 -10.46
CA TYR A 21 7.65 9.84 -11.35
C TYR A 21 8.73 9.88 -12.45
N THR A 22 9.44 8.77 -12.64
CA THR A 22 10.60 8.66 -13.54
C THR A 22 10.51 7.42 -14.43
N THR A 23 11.51 7.23 -15.29
CA THR A 23 11.65 6.03 -16.15
C THR A 23 12.40 4.88 -15.48
N ARG A 24 12.74 4.99 -14.18
CA ARG A 24 13.41 3.92 -13.42
C ARG A 24 12.46 3.30 -12.43
N ARG A 25 12.44 1.96 -12.34
CA ARG A 25 11.61 1.27 -11.35
C ARG A 25 12.15 1.49 -9.94
N PRO A 26 11.37 2.06 -9.01
CA PRO A 26 11.75 2.16 -7.61
C PRO A 26 11.56 0.81 -6.90
N TYR A 27 12.38 0.59 -5.89
CA TYR A 27 12.31 -0.58 -5.02
C TYR A 27 12.11 -0.15 -3.58
N PHE A 28 11.30 -0.87 -2.81
CA PHE A 28 11.08 -0.58 -1.39
C PHE A 28 10.97 -1.83 -0.53
N GLY A 29 11.21 -1.65 0.76
CA GLY A 29 10.97 -2.65 1.80
C GLY A 29 10.28 -2.01 3.00
N GLU A 30 9.22 -2.64 3.47
CA GLU A 30 8.57 -2.34 4.76
C GLU A 30 8.80 -3.53 5.68
N ILE A 31 9.43 -3.30 6.84
CA ILE A 31 9.68 -4.34 7.85
C ILE A 31 9.20 -3.80 9.18
N ASP A 32 8.26 -4.52 9.81
CA ASP A 32 7.62 -4.16 11.07
C ASP A 32 6.96 -2.77 11.03
N CYS A 33 6.51 -2.34 9.85
CA CYS A 33 5.88 -1.04 9.65
C CYS A 33 4.44 -1.02 10.14
N VAL A 34 3.96 0.15 10.57
CA VAL A 34 2.55 0.36 10.94
C VAL A 34 2.01 1.58 10.22
N SER A 35 0.88 1.45 9.54
CA SER A 35 0.15 2.58 8.95
C SER A 35 -1.30 2.56 9.35
N ARG A 36 -1.80 3.65 9.97
CA ARG A 36 -3.17 3.65 10.48
C ARG A 36 -3.89 4.98 10.40
N HIS A 37 -5.20 4.90 10.22
CA HIS A 37 -6.06 6.09 10.24
C HIS A 37 -5.58 7.17 9.28
N SER A 38 -4.98 6.78 8.15
CA SER A 38 -4.58 7.70 7.08
C SER A 38 -5.79 8.07 6.24
N GLY A 39 -5.78 9.28 5.71
CA GLY A 39 -6.88 9.85 4.95
C GLY A 39 -7.88 10.62 5.80
N LEU A 40 -8.16 11.85 5.35
CA LEU A 40 -9.24 12.70 5.88
C LEU A 40 -10.16 13.18 4.77
N ASP A 41 -9.69 13.16 3.52
CA ASP A 41 -10.25 13.97 2.45
C ASP A 41 -10.94 13.11 1.38
N ASN A 42 -10.52 11.84 1.17
CA ASN A 42 -11.09 10.99 0.13
C ASN A 42 -11.02 9.48 0.46
N ASP A 43 -11.77 8.68 -0.31
CA ASP A 43 -11.80 7.21 -0.20
C ASP A 43 -10.65 6.53 -0.97
N ASN A 44 -9.50 7.18 -1.15
CA ASN A 44 -8.33 6.63 -1.83
C ASN A 44 -7.02 6.92 -1.09
N ASP A 45 -7.13 7.30 0.18
CA ASP A 45 -6.02 7.59 1.08
C ASP A 45 -5.64 6.32 1.86
N ASN A 46 -4.62 5.64 1.37
CA ASN A 46 -4.34 4.24 1.70
C ASN A 46 -3.40 4.09 2.90
N GLY A 47 -3.34 2.89 3.49
CA GLY A 47 -2.35 2.59 4.52
C GLY A 47 -0.93 2.49 3.96
N SER A 48 -0.73 1.61 2.98
CA SER A 48 0.50 1.49 2.18
C SER A 48 0.17 1.35 0.70
N THR A 49 0.85 2.14 -0.13
CA THR A 49 0.61 2.21 -1.58
C THR A 49 1.88 1.97 -2.38
N SER A 50 1.75 1.14 -3.42
CA SER A 50 2.76 0.97 -4.47
C SER A 50 2.17 1.40 -5.83
N HIS A 51 2.65 2.49 -6.42
CA HIS A 51 2.23 2.98 -7.74
C HIS A 51 3.26 2.68 -8.84
N ASP A 52 2.77 2.55 -10.08
CA ASP A 52 3.54 2.84 -11.29
C ASP A 52 4.85 2.05 -11.47
N GLY A 53 4.76 0.73 -11.28
CA GLY A 53 5.88 -0.17 -11.57
C GLY A 53 6.86 -0.34 -10.41
N CYS A 54 6.53 0.19 -9.23
CA CYS A 54 7.20 -0.10 -7.97
C CYS A 54 7.30 -1.61 -7.71
N ILE A 55 8.45 -2.06 -7.22
CA ILE A 55 8.67 -3.45 -6.80
C ILE A 55 9.04 -3.43 -5.32
N GLY A 56 8.34 -4.20 -4.48
CA GLY A 56 8.63 -4.15 -3.06
C GLY A 56 8.25 -5.40 -2.28
N PHE A 57 8.64 -5.40 -1.01
CA PHE A 57 8.21 -6.40 -0.06
C PHE A 57 7.73 -5.73 1.23
N ARG A 58 6.76 -6.36 1.89
CA ARG A 58 6.25 -5.95 3.20
C ARG A 58 6.33 -7.15 4.13
N VAL A 59 6.92 -6.99 5.30
CA VAL A 59 7.12 -8.06 6.28
C VAL A 59 6.61 -7.60 7.63
N ASN A 60 5.70 -8.39 8.22
CA ASN A 60 5.11 -8.15 9.54
C ASN A 60 4.47 -6.75 9.70
N GLY A 61 3.96 -6.18 8.61
CA GLY A 61 3.32 -4.88 8.64
C GLY A 61 1.91 -4.92 9.23
N VAL A 62 1.46 -3.81 9.81
CA VAL A 62 0.09 -3.66 10.33
C VAL A 62 -0.58 -2.41 9.75
N TYR A 63 -1.64 -2.59 8.98
CA TYR A 63 -2.30 -1.54 8.21
C TYR A 63 -3.80 -1.50 8.50
N TYR A 64 -4.29 -0.43 9.13
CA TYR A 64 -5.70 -0.44 9.55
C TYR A 64 -6.35 0.94 9.68
N GLY A 65 -7.68 0.96 9.58
CA GLY A 65 -8.46 2.17 9.83
C GLY A 65 -8.26 3.26 8.79
N ASN A 66 -7.66 2.97 7.64
CA ASN A 66 -7.36 3.97 6.60
C ASN A 66 -8.62 4.29 5.79
N LYS A 67 -8.66 5.46 5.15
CA LYS A 67 -9.85 5.95 4.42
C LYS A 67 -9.93 5.40 2.99
N GLY A 68 -8.84 4.89 2.43
CA GLY A 68 -8.81 3.99 1.28
C GLY A 68 -8.48 2.55 1.69
N PRO A 69 -8.04 1.71 0.74
CA PRO A 69 -7.50 0.39 1.06
C PRO A 69 -6.36 0.44 2.09
N ASN A 70 -6.24 -0.58 2.92
CA ASN A 70 -5.15 -0.65 3.88
C ASN A 70 -3.80 -0.91 3.20
N GLU A 71 -3.76 -1.81 2.23
CA GLU A 71 -2.65 -2.00 1.31
C GLU A 71 -3.17 -2.01 -0.12
N VAL A 72 -2.52 -1.25 -1.00
CA VAL A 72 -2.87 -1.22 -2.42
C VAL A 72 -1.66 -1.20 -3.33
N ASP A 73 -1.73 -2.01 -4.38
CA ASP A 73 -0.81 -1.96 -5.51
C ASP A 73 -1.55 -1.48 -6.76
N VAL A 74 -0.96 -0.52 -7.47
CA VAL A 74 -1.55 0.16 -8.62
C VAL A 74 -0.62 0.05 -9.83
N GLY A 75 -1.18 -0.13 -11.02
CA GLY A 75 -0.43 -0.19 -12.29
C GLY A 75 0.52 -1.38 -12.36
N ALA A 76 1.69 -1.26 -12.99
CA ALA A 76 2.62 -2.39 -13.11
C ALA A 76 3.37 -2.77 -11.81
N SER A 77 2.85 -2.40 -10.64
CA SER A 77 3.46 -2.65 -9.33
C SER A 77 3.46 -4.14 -8.97
N ARG A 78 4.49 -4.57 -8.23
CA ARG A 78 4.67 -5.97 -7.82
C ARG A 78 5.12 -6.02 -6.37
N THR A 79 4.31 -6.58 -5.48
CA THR A 79 4.68 -6.69 -4.06
C THR A 79 4.49 -8.08 -3.48
N PHE A 80 5.41 -8.46 -2.60
CA PHE A 80 5.31 -9.68 -1.81
C PHE A 80 5.15 -9.32 -0.34
N ASN A 81 3.99 -9.65 0.23
CA ASN A 81 3.62 -9.34 1.60
C ASN A 81 3.65 -10.62 2.43
N ILE A 82 4.39 -10.60 3.54
CA ILE A 82 4.65 -11.75 4.40
C ILE A 82 4.24 -11.38 5.83
N GLY A 83 3.36 -12.16 6.45
CA GLY A 83 2.96 -11.94 7.84
C GLY A 83 2.25 -10.61 8.10
N CYS A 84 1.74 -9.94 7.05
CA CYS A 84 1.12 -8.63 7.17
C CYS A 84 -0.34 -8.77 7.65
N THR A 85 -0.77 -7.85 8.49
CA THR A 85 -2.15 -7.77 8.97
C THR A 85 -2.77 -6.48 8.45
N ALA A 86 -3.80 -6.60 7.62
CA ALA A 86 -4.53 -5.47 7.08
C ALA A 86 -6.01 -5.61 7.40
N HIS A 87 -6.60 -4.68 8.15
CA HIS A 87 -8.00 -4.80 8.61
C HIS A 87 -8.72 -3.46 8.74
N THR A 88 -10.06 -3.50 8.68
CA THR A 88 -10.91 -2.34 9.00
C THR A 88 -10.60 -1.10 8.16
N SER A 89 -10.67 -1.19 6.83
CA SER A 89 -10.77 0.03 6.01
C SER A 89 -12.04 0.81 6.39
N THR A 90 -11.95 2.14 6.36
CA THR A 90 -13.05 3.07 6.67
C THR A 90 -13.60 3.77 5.43
N ALA A 91 -13.14 3.36 4.24
CA ALA A 91 -13.69 3.82 2.97
C ALA A 91 -15.18 3.49 2.87
N VAL A 92 -15.94 4.34 2.20
CA VAL A 92 -17.36 4.09 1.90
C VAL A 92 -17.53 3.48 0.51
N GLY A 93 -16.67 3.84 -0.44
CA GLY A 93 -16.65 3.30 -1.79
C GLY A 93 -16.35 1.80 -1.82
N ALA A 94 -17.16 1.02 -2.53
CA ALA A 94 -17.09 -0.44 -2.56
C ALA A 94 -15.73 -0.99 -3.04
N THR A 95 -15.06 -0.29 -3.96
CA THR A 95 -13.73 -0.68 -4.47
C THR A 95 -12.58 -0.22 -3.57
N ALA A 96 -12.84 0.74 -2.69
CA ALA A 96 -11.86 1.32 -1.78
C ALA A 96 -11.91 0.71 -0.37
N ASN A 97 -13.06 0.18 0.03
CA ASN A 97 -13.21 -0.50 1.31
C ASN A 97 -12.63 -1.92 1.23
N ALA A 98 -11.31 -1.98 1.23
CA ALA A 98 -10.55 -3.22 1.06
C ALA A 98 -9.33 -3.25 1.97
N ASN A 99 -8.90 -4.45 2.35
CA ASN A 99 -7.69 -4.64 3.15
C ASN A 99 -6.45 -4.76 2.26
N PHE A 100 -6.43 -5.79 1.41
CA PHE A 100 -5.44 -5.95 0.35
C PHE A 100 -6.13 -5.74 -0.99
N TYR A 101 -5.63 -4.81 -1.79
CA TYR A 101 -6.28 -4.44 -3.05
C TYR A 101 -5.29 -4.30 -4.20
N ILE A 102 -5.73 -4.72 -5.38
CA ILE A 102 -5.04 -4.48 -6.65
C ILE A 102 -5.91 -3.51 -7.43
N ALA A 103 -5.46 -2.27 -7.56
CA ALA A 103 -6.19 -1.25 -8.30
C ALA A 103 -5.77 -1.24 -9.77
N THR A 104 -6.71 -0.85 -10.63
CA THR A 104 -6.44 -0.51 -12.02
C THR A 104 -5.97 0.95 -12.14
N GLY A 105 -5.41 1.29 -13.30
CA GLY A 105 -4.79 2.60 -13.52
C GLY A 105 -3.28 2.56 -13.25
N GLY A 106 -2.56 3.53 -13.78
CA GLY A 106 -1.11 3.63 -13.62
C GLY A 106 -0.43 4.32 -14.80
N SER A 107 0.86 4.61 -14.63
CA SER A 107 1.68 5.31 -15.61
C SER A 107 1.86 4.54 -16.90
N SER A 108 1.78 5.24 -18.04
CA SER A 108 2.12 4.68 -19.36
C SER A 108 3.60 4.31 -19.50
N VAL A 109 4.46 4.80 -18.60
CA VAL A 109 5.89 4.48 -18.56
C VAL A 109 6.13 3.02 -18.17
N PHE A 110 5.28 2.47 -17.30
CA PHE A 110 5.31 1.06 -16.91
C PHE A 110 3.93 0.43 -17.14
N PRO A 111 3.63 0.02 -18.38
CA PRO A 111 2.34 -0.59 -18.69
C PRO A 111 2.23 -1.95 -18.02
N GLY A 112 1.06 -2.23 -17.45
CA GLY A 112 0.74 -3.53 -16.87
C GLY A 112 -0.25 -3.44 -15.72
N THR A 113 -0.76 -4.60 -15.31
CA THR A 113 -1.64 -4.77 -14.16
C THR A 113 -0.82 -5.12 -12.94
N ALA A 114 -1.23 -4.70 -11.74
CA ALA A 114 -0.49 -4.96 -10.51
C ALA A 114 -0.60 -6.44 -10.11
N ALA A 115 0.36 -6.91 -9.32
CA ALA A 115 0.28 -8.22 -8.70
C ALA A 115 0.78 -8.14 -7.25
N MET A 116 -0.01 -8.72 -6.36
CA MET A 116 0.24 -8.76 -4.93
C MET A 116 0.23 -10.22 -4.47
N TRP A 117 1.33 -10.69 -3.89
CA TRP A 117 1.43 -12.01 -3.31
C TRP A 117 1.32 -11.91 -1.80
N LEU A 118 0.44 -12.71 -1.21
CA LEU A 118 0.19 -12.73 0.22
C LEU A 118 0.65 -14.09 0.78
N HIS A 119 1.54 -14.06 1.76
CA HIS A 119 2.01 -15.26 2.47
C HIS A 119 1.83 -15.04 3.97
N ASP A 120 1.02 -15.90 4.61
CA ASP A 120 0.69 -15.82 6.02
C ASP A 120 0.13 -14.45 6.46
N CYS A 121 -0.60 -13.78 5.55
CA CYS A 121 -1.25 -12.50 5.84
C CYS A 121 -2.65 -12.69 6.44
N ASN A 122 -3.06 -11.73 7.28
CA ASN A 122 -4.34 -11.72 7.98
C ASN A 122 -5.20 -10.52 7.54
N LEU A 123 -6.53 -10.73 7.53
CA LEU A 123 -7.57 -9.78 7.10
C LEU A 123 -8.38 -9.22 8.29
#